data_AF-A0A8I0GX49-F1
#
_entry.id   AF-A0A8I0GX49-F1
#
_cell.length_a   1.000
_cell.length_b   1.000
_cell.length_c   1.000
_cell.angle_alpha   90.00
_cell.angle_beta   90.00
_cell.angle_gamma   90.00
#
_symmetry.space_group_name_H-M   'P 1'
#
loop_
_entity.id
_entity.type
_entity.pdbx_description
1 polymer ?
#
loop_
_entity_poly.entity_id
_entity_poly.type
_entity_poly.pdbx_seq_one_letter_code
_entity_poly.pdbx_strand_id
1 'polypeptide(L)' 'LIRAAEAEKAGSLAGIKVINGDIGDLLANGYDMEQRNKAIKIIRDADPDLIITHAPTDYMCDHVAVSKLVFDACFA' A
#
# COMPACT_ATOMS: atom_id res chain seq x y z
N LEU A 1 -6.84 -12.88 9.69
CA LEU A 1 -6.67 -14.19 9.01
C LEU A 1 -7.65 -14.37 7.84
N ILE A 2 -8.97 -14.26 8.01
CA ILE A 2 -9.94 -14.43 6.91
C ILE A 2 -9.73 -13.43 5.76
N ARG A 3 -9.66 -12.11 6.05
CA ARG A 3 -9.47 -11.07 5.04
C ARG A 3 -8.15 -11.20 4.26
N ALA A 4 -7.09 -11.65 4.93
CA ALA A 4 -5.80 -11.88 4.29
C ALA A 4 -5.89 -13.03 3.26
N ALA A 5 -6.50 -14.16 3.66
CA ALA A 5 -6.70 -15.30 2.77
C ALA A 5 -7.61 -14.96 1.57
N GLU A 6 -8.64 -14.12 1.78
CA GLU A 6 -9.49 -13.65 0.70
C GLU A 6 -8.73 -12.76 -0.29
N ALA A 7 -7.89 -11.85 0.20
CA ALA A 7 -7.05 -10.99 -0.65
C ALA A 7 -6.07 -11.84 -1.48
N GLU A 8 -5.37 -12.79 -0.85
CA GLU A 8 -4.44 -13.71 -1.54
C GLU A 8 -5.17 -14.54 -2.61
N LYS A 9 -6.36 -15.06 -2.30
CA LYS A 9 -7.17 -15.80 -3.27
C LYS A 9 -7.60 -14.93 -4.45
N ALA A 10 -8.04 -13.69 -4.21
CA ALA A 10 -8.41 -12.76 -5.26
C ALA A 10 -7.21 -12.40 -6.15
N GLY A 11 -6.05 -12.14 -5.55
CA GLY A 11 -4.81 -11.91 -6.28
C GLY A 11 -4.42 -13.10 -7.15
N SER A 12 -4.46 -14.32 -6.59
CA SER A 12 -4.15 -15.54 -7.34
C SER A 12 -5.07 -15.75 -8.55
N LEU A 13 -6.36 -15.37 -8.47
CA LEU A 13 -7.29 -15.45 -9.60
C LEU A 13 -6.92 -14.47 -10.74
N ALA A 14 -6.32 -13.34 -10.39
CA ALA A 14 -5.87 -12.32 -11.34
C ALA A 14 -4.39 -12.47 -11.75
N GLY A 15 -3.67 -13.47 -11.23
CA GLY A 15 -2.21 -13.61 -11.43
C GLY A 15 -1.39 -12.53 -10.72
N ILE A 16 -1.95 -11.89 -9.69
CA ILE A 16 -1.33 -10.81 -8.91
C ILE A 16 -0.77 -11.37 -7.60
N LYS A 17 0.51 -11.09 -7.32
CA LYS A 17 1.11 -11.34 -6.00
C LYS A 17 0.61 -10.30 -5.00
N VAL A 18 0.03 -10.77 -3.89
CA VAL A 18 -0.41 -9.90 -2.79
C VAL A 18 0.70 -9.78 -1.75
N ILE A 19 0.99 -8.55 -1.35
CA ILE A 19 1.90 -8.23 -0.24
C ILE A 19 1.11 -7.40 0.77
N ASN A 20 1.14 -7.80 2.04
CA ASN A 20 0.48 -7.07 3.11
C ASN A 20 1.51 -6.21 3.87
N GLY A 21 1.25 -4.91 4.01
CA GLY A 21 2.10 -3.97 4.76
C GLY A 21 1.94 -4.05 6.28
N ASP A 22 0.95 -4.81 6.76
CA ASP A 22 0.60 -5.04 8.17
C ASP A 22 0.47 -3.74 8.96
N ILE A 23 -0.27 -2.79 8.39
CA ILE A 23 -0.69 -1.54 9.03
C ILE A 23 -2.18 -1.69 9.33
N GLY A 24 -2.56 -1.48 10.59
CA GLY A 24 -3.95 -1.59 11.02
C GLY A 24 -4.86 -0.52 10.40
N ASP A 25 -6.14 -0.86 10.28
CA ASP A 25 -7.18 0.07 9.85
C ASP A 25 -7.22 1.31 10.76
N LEU A 26 -7.36 2.49 10.14
CA LEU A 26 -7.30 3.81 10.79
C LEU A 26 -5.96 4.16 11.44
N LEU A 27 -4.90 3.41 11.15
CA LEU A 27 -3.54 3.68 11.64
C LEU A 27 -2.57 4.11 10.52
N ALA A 28 -3.05 4.17 9.27
CA ALA A 28 -2.24 4.66 8.17
C ALA A 28 -1.90 6.15 8.39
N ASN A 29 -0.61 6.50 8.30
CA ASN A 29 -0.15 7.86 8.52
C ASN A 29 0.82 8.28 7.42
N GLY A 30 0.40 9.27 6.61
CA GLY A 30 1.16 9.87 5.51
C GLY A 30 2.50 10.50 5.89
N TYR A 31 2.78 10.67 7.17
CA TYR A 31 3.99 11.31 7.69
C TYR A 31 4.85 10.37 8.55
N ASP A 32 4.43 9.11 8.71
CA ASP A 32 5.19 8.13 9.48
C ASP A 32 6.33 7.53 8.65
N MET A 33 7.55 7.64 9.18
CA MET A 33 8.77 7.19 8.50
C MET A 33 8.86 5.67 8.37
N GLU A 34 8.37 4.91 9.35
CA GLU A 34 8.41 3.46 9.32
C GLU A 34 7.46 2.92 8.25
N GLN A 35 6.24 3.47 8.19
CA GLN A 35 5.27 3.13 7.16
C GLN A 35 5.78 3.50 5.76
N ARG A 36 6.44 4.67 5.60
CA ARG A 36 7.08 5.05 4.33
C ARG A 36 8.19 4.07 3.94
N ASN A 37 9.04 3.66 4.88
CA ASN A 37 10.09 2.68 4.62
C ASN A 37 9.53 1.31 4.20
N LYS A 38 8.39 0.88 4.77
CA LYS A 38 7.67 -0.32 4.31
C LYS A 38 7.23 -0.17 2.85
N ALA A 39 6.64 0.96 2.48
CA ALA A 39 6.24 1.23 1.09
C ALA A 39 7.44 1.25 0.13
N ILE A 40 8.54 1.91 0.51
CA ILE A 40 9.80 1.94 -0.27
C ILE A 40 10.30 0.52 -0.53
N LYS A 41 10.33 -0.33 0.51
CA LYS A 41 10.75 -1.72 0.37
C LYS A 41 9.86 -2.48 -0.61
N ILE A 42 8.54 -2.36 -0.49
CA ILE A 42 7.59 -3.04 -1.39
C ILE A 42 7.79 -2.60 -2.84
N ILE A 43 7.92 -1.28 -3.09
CA ILE A 43 8.13 -0.73 -4.43
C ILE A 43 9.44 -1.25 -5.03
N ARG A 44 10.54 -1.21 -4.27
CA ARG A 44 11.86 -1.70 -4.74
C ARG A 44 11.88 -3.20 -4.99
N ASP A 45 11.22 -3.98 -4.13
CA ASP A 45 11.14 -5.44 -4.31
C ASP A 45 10.28 -5.81 -5.53
N ALA A 46 9.32 -4.96 -5.92
CA ALA A 46 8.41 -5.19 -7.05
C ALA A 46 8.93 -4.62 -8.38
N ASP A 47 9.81 -3.62 -8.35
CA ASP A 47 10.38 -2.90 -9.51
C ASP A 47 9.33 -2.55 -10.60
N PRO A 48 8.28 -1.78 -10.27
CA PRO A 48 7.16 -1.54 -11.18
C PRO A 48 7.43 -0.43 -12.21
N ASP A 49 6.97 -0.62 -13.45
CA ASP A 49 6.92 0.46 -14.46
C ASP A 49 5.84 1.52 -14.17
N LEU A 50 4.76 1.12 -13.48
CA LEU A 50 3.60 1.96 -13.17
C LEU A 50 3.08 1.62 -11.78
N ILE A 51 2.78 2.66 -11.00
CA ILE A 51 2.16 2.56 -9.68
C ILE A 51 0.77 3.20 -9.72
N ILE A 52 -0.24 2.47 -9.24
CA ILE A 52 -1.59 2.97 -9.01
C ILE A 52 -1.83 3.02 -7.51
N THR A 53 -2.28 4.16 -7.00
CA THR A 53 -2.62 4.35 -5.57
C THR A 53 -3.93 5.14 -5.42
N HIS A 54 -4.38 5.33 -4.19
CA HIS A 54 -5.60 6.06 -3.87
C HIS A 54 -5.50 7.55 -4.25
N ALA A 55 -6.66 8.17 -4.46
CA ALA A 55 -6.75 9.61 -4.71
C ALA A 55 -6.28 10.42 -3.48
N PRO A 56 -5.67 11.59 -3.67
CA PRO A 56 -5.21 12.45 -2.56
C PRO A 56 -6.37 13.18 -1.85
N THR A 57 -7.61 13.01 -2.32
CA THR A 57 -8.81 13.59 -1.72
C THR A 57 -9.90 12.53 -1.73
N ASP A 58 -10.27 12.06 -0.54
CA ASP A 58 -11.23 10.99 -0.29
C ASP A 58 -11.89 11.23 1.07
N TYR A 59 -13.07 10.64 1.31
CA TYR A 59 -13.72 10.67 2.62
C TYR A 59 -12.99 9.78 3.65
N MET A 60 -12.26 8.76 3.19
CA MET A 60 -11.51 7.83 4.02
C MET A 60 -10.09 8.34 4.26
N CYS A 61 -9.75 8.61 5.53
CA CYS A 61 -8.44 9.17 5.88
C CYS A 61 -7.27 8.26 5.48
N ASP A 62 -7.45 6.94 5.57
CA ASP A 62 -6.43 5.96 5.19
C ASP A 62 -6.12 6.02 3.70
N HIS A 63 -7.11 6.29 2.84
CA HIS A 63 -6.87 6.47 1.40
C HIS A 63 -5.93 7.66 1.15
N VAL A 64 -6.20 8.79 1.79
CA VAL A 64 -5.36 10.00 1.67
C VAL A 64 -3.96 9.75 2.24
N ALA A 65 -3.85 9.06 3.38
CA ALA A 65 -2.57 8.69 3.97
C ALA A 65 -1.74 7.76 3.05
N VAL A 66 -2.37 6.71 2.49
CA VAL A 66 -1.72 5.78 1.56
C VAL A 66 -1.33 6.49 0.26
N SER A 67 -2.16 7.40 -0.25
CA SER A 67 -1.84 8.23 -1.42
C SER A 67 -0.51 8.96 -1.21
N LYS A 68 -0.35 9.62 -0.06
CA LYS A 68 0.89 10.32 0.31
C LYS A 68 2.07 9.36 0.52
N LEU A 69 1.88 8.28 1.30
CA LEU A 69 2.96 7.31 1.59
C LEU A 69 3.56 6.73 0.31
N VAL A 70 2.70 6.28 -0.61
CA VAL A 70 3.13 5.68 -1.87
C VAL A 70 3.81 6.73 -2.76
N PHE A 71 3.23 7.93 -2.88
CA PHE A 71 3.82 8.98 -3.69
C PHE A 71 5.20 9.41 -3.19
N ASP A 72 5.35 9.66 -1.88
CA ASP A 72 6.64 10.03 -1.29
C ASP A 72 7.68 8.90 -1.45
N ALA A 73 7.25 7.63 -1.34
CA ALA A 73 8.12 6.47 -1.48
C ALA A 73 8.70 6.30 -2.90
N CYS A 74 8.03 6.81 -3.94
CA CYS A 74 8.53 6.79 -5.32
C CYS A 74 9.79 7.64 -5.53
N PHE A 75 10.10 8.57 -4.62
CA PHE A 75 11.23 9.51 -4.73
C PHE A 75 12.38 9.21 -3.74
N ALA A 76 12.34 8.07 -3.06
CA ALA A 76 13.27 7.73 -1.97
C ALA A 76 14.23 6.57 -2.27
#